data_AF-A0A3A9EQN1-F1
#
_entry.id   AF-A0A3A9EQN1-F1
#
_cell.length_a   1.000
_cell.length_b   1.000
_cell.length_c   1.000
_cell.angle_alpha   90.00
_cell.angle_beta   90.00
_cell.angle_gamma   90.00
#
_symmetry.space_group_name_H-M   'P 1'
#
loop_
_entity.id
_entity.type
_entity.pdbx_description
1 polymer ?
#
loop_
_entity_poly.entity_id
_entity_poly.type
_entity_poly.pdbx_seq_one_letter_code
_entity_poly.pdbx_strand_id
1 'polypeptide(L)'
;MRILVIEPLKPPYSKDICGSLEEMKAIVGGYIQAIYPFDDPIALVCNEEGKIIGLPQNRLLFDREGCAYDIICGTFFLAGLGEEDFISLTDDELERYSQYFTA
;
A
#
# COMPACT_ATOMS: atom_id res chain seq x y z
N MET A 1 -2.04 13.30 6.49
CA MET A 1 -1.36 12.54 5.43
C MET A 1 -2.42 11.82 4.61
N ARG A 2 -2.45 12.10 3.30
CA ARG A 2 -3.41 11.44 2.39
C ARG A 2 -2.78 10.20 1.77
N ILE A 3 -3.45 9.07 1.92
CA ILE A 3 -3.01 7.75 1.46
C ILE A 3 -4.04 7.11 0.55
N LEU A 4 -3.63 6.10 -0.21
CA LEU A 4 -4.55 5.23 -0.95
C LEU A 4 -4.64 3.88 -0.24
N VAL A 5 -5.83 3.49 0.21
CA VAL A 5 -6.06 2.20 0.88
C VAL A 5 -6.58 1.18 -0.13
N ILE A 6 -6.00 -0.02 -0.10
CA ILE A 6 -6.39 -1.15 -0.92
C ILE A 6 -6.74 -2.32 0.00
N GLU A 7 -8.03 -2.61 0.10
CA GLU A 7 -8.53 -3.79 0.81
C GLU A 7 -8.70 -4.98 -0.16
N PRO A 8 -8.61 -6.24 0.33
CA PRO A 8 -8.90 -7.40 -0.49
C PRO A 8 -10.30 -7.33 -1.12
N LEU A 9 -10.39 -7.64 -2.41
CA LEU A 9 -11.65 -7.72 -3.18
C LEU A 9 -12.47 -6.41 -3.24
N LYS A 10 -11.86 -5.26 -2.93
CA LYS A 10 -12.50 -3.94 -3.00
C LYS A 10 -11.73 -3.01 -3.93
N PRO A 11 -12.41 -2.01 -4.51
CA PRO A 11 -11.74 -0.92 -5.21
C PRO A 11 -10.91 -0.07 -4.22
N PRO A 12 -9.81 0.53 -4.70
CA PRO A 12 -9.00 1.43 -3.89
C PRO A 12 -9.78 2.70 -3.51
N TYR A 13 -9.45 3.29 -2.37
CA TYR A 13 -10.03 4.56 -1.94
C TYR A 13 -9.03 5.42 -1.17
N SER A 14 -9.14 6.74 -1.31
CA SER A 14 -8.30 7.68 -0.58
C SER A 14 -8.75 7.81 0.87
N LYS A 15 -7.80 7.94 1.81
CA LYS A 15 -8.07 8.22 3.22
C LYS A 15 -7.09 9.26 3.76
N ASP A 16 -7.60 10.21 4.53
CA ASP A 16 -6.78 11.14 5.30
C ASP A 16 -6.51 10.56 6.70
N ILE A 17 -5.24 10.50 7.09
CA ILE A 17 -4.76 9.95 8.37
C ILE A 17 -3.83 10.95 9.08
N CYS A 18 -3.66 10.85 10.40
CA CYS A 18 -2.77 11.74 11.15
C CYS A 18 -1.27 11.46 10.86
N GLY A 19 -0.95 10.28 10.33
CA GLY A 19 0.41 9.86 10.00
C GLY A 19 1.17 9.20 11.14
N SER A 20 0.49 8.87 12.25
CA SER A 20 1.12 8.13 13.35
C SER A 20 1.31 6.65 12.99
N LEU A 21 2.39 6.05 13.51
CA LEU A 21 2.67 4.63 13.35
C LEU A 21 1.52 3.74 13.84
N GLU A 22 0.86 4.12 14.94
CA GLU A 22 -0.27 3.36 15.49
C GLU A 22 -1.49 3.36 14.55
N GLU A 23 -1.76 4.47 13.87
CA GLU A 23 -2.84 4.51 12.87
C GLU A 23 -2.49 3.67 11.62
N MET A 24 -1.23 3.68 11.17
CA MET A 24 -0.76 2.84 10.07
C MET A 24 -0.89 1.35 10.41
N LYS A 25 -0.46 0.95 11.62
CA LYS A 25 -0.60 -0.42 12.14
C LYS A 25 -2.06 -0.85 12.22
N ALA A 26 -2.95 0.04 12.65
CA ALA A 26 -4.38 -0.23 12.70
C ALA A 26 -4.99 -0.46 11.30
N ILE A 27 -4.49 0.22 10.26
CA ILE A 27 -4.96 0.05 8.88
C ILE A 27 -4.55 -1.31 8.30
N VAL A 28 -3.29 -1.72 8.49
CA VAL A 28 -2.80 -3.01 7.97
C VAL A 28 -3.09 -4.19 8.88
N GLY A 29 -3.53 -3.94 10.11
CA GLY A 29 -3.90 -4.96 11.09
C GLY A 29 -2.71 -5.66 11.76
N GLY A 30 -1.60 -4.95 12.00
CA GLY A 30 -0.40 -5.54 12.58
C GLY A 30 0.84 -4.64 12.48
N TYR A 31 2.03 -5.22 12.65
CA TYR A 31 3.28 -4.51 12.35
C TYR A 31 3.34 -4.17 10.86
N ILE A 32 3.86 -2.98 10.58
CA ILE A 32 3.96 -2.49 9.20
C ILE A 32 5.28 -2.95 8.58
N GLN A 33 5.22 -3.26 7.31
CA GLN A 33 6.38 -3.38 6.44
C GLN A 33 6.19 -2.44 5.26
N ALA A 34 7.22 -1.68 4.92
CA ALA A 34 7.26 -0.88 3.70
C ALA A 34 8.05 -1.62 2.62
N ILE A 35 7.49 -1.63 1.41
CA ILE A 35 8.15 -2.15 0.20
C ILE A 35 8.02 -1.13 -0.93
N TYR A 36 8.89 -1.26 -1.92
CA TYR A 36 9.07 -0.27 -3.00
C TYR A 36 8.96 -0.94 -4.38
N PRO A 37 7.74 -1.34 -4.79
CA PRO A 37 7.55 -2.08 -6.04
C PRO A 37 7.48 -1.16 -7.28
N PHE A 38 7.52 0.16 -7.09
CA PHE A 38 7.40 1.15 -8.16
C PHE A 38 8.70 1.93 -8.33
N ASP A 39 8.95 2.44 -9.54
CA ASP A 39 10.06 3.37 -9.79
C ASP A 39 9.75 4.79 -9.27
N ASP A 40 8.47 5.10 -9.02
CA ASP A 40 8.01 6.33 -8.38
C ASP A 40 8.39 6.37 -6.88
N PRO A 41 8.54 7.57 -6.27
CA PRO A 41 8.85 7.73 -4.84
C PRO A 41 7.61 7.42 -3.97
N ILE A 42 7.12 6.18 -4.03
CA ILE A 42 5.91 5.70 -3.34
C ILE A 42 6.22 4.40 -2.61
N ALA A 43 5.81 4.34 -1.35
CA ALA A 43 5.84 3.13 -0.55
C ALA A 43 4.51 2.41 -0.59
N LEU A 44 4.56 1.09 -0.73
CA LEU A 44 3.47 0.20 -0.36
C LEU A 44 3.70 -0.27 1.07
N VAL A 45 2.78 0.05 1.96
CA VAL A 45 2.84 -0.30 3.37
C VAL A 45 1.80 -1.38 3.67
N CYS A 46 2.25 -2.55 4.11
CA CYS A 46 1.41 -3.71 4.38
C CYS A 46 1.71 -4.34 5.74
N ASN A 47 0.95 -5.38 6.09
CA ASN A 47 1.20 -6.17 7.29
C ASN A 47 2.44 -7.05 7.11
N GLU A 48 3.44 -6.91 7.98
CA GLU A 48 4.69 -7.67 7.94
C GLU A 48 4.47 -9.19 8.02
N GLU A 49 3.49 -9.61 8.84
CA GLU A 49 3.19 -11.03 9.07
C GLU A 49 2.02 -11.52 8.24
N GLY A 50 1.46 -10.68 7.34
CA GLY A 50 0.18 -10.93 6.68
C GLY A 50 0.07 -12.29 5.99
N LYS A 51 1.17 -12.77 5.38
CA LYS A 51 1.25 -14.11 4.77
C LYS A 51 1.31 -15.22 5.82
N ILE A 52 2.08 -15.01 6.88
CA ILE A 52 2.33 -15.98 7.96
C ILE A 52 1.04 -16.24 8.74
N ILE A 53 0.27 -15.19 9.02
CA ILE A 53 -1.00 -15.29 9.76
C ILE A 53 -2.21 -15.61 8.86
N GLY A 54 -2.00 -15.78 7.55
CA GLY A 54 -3.04 -16.20 6.60
C GLY A 54 -4.07 -15.13 6.26
N LEU A 55 -3.69 -13.84 6.19
CA LEU A 55 -4.58 -12.79 5.70
C LEU A 55 -5.01 -13.06 4.24
N PRO A 56 -6.19 -12.59 3.81
CA PRO A 56 -6.66 -12.79 2.44
C PRO A 56 -5.70 -12.21 1.41
N GLN A 57 -5.48 -12.92 0.32
CA GLN A 57 -4.73 -12.40 -0.83
C GLN A 57 -5.38 -11.12 -1.38
N ASN A 58 -4.56 -10.12 -1.72
CA ASN A 58 -5.03 -8.81 -2.15
C ASN A 58 -4.57 -8.47 -3.58
N ARG A 59 -3.27 -8.22 -3.80
CA ARG A 59 -2.72 -7.87 -5.12
C ARG A 59 -1.39 -8.56 -5.37
N LEU A 60 -1.17 -8.98 -6.61
CA LEU A 60 0.12 -9.45 -7.10
C LEU A 60 1.05 -8.27 -7.35
N LEU A 61 2.34 -8.48 -7.10
CA LEU A 61 3.41 -7.57 -7.48
C LEU A 61 4.16 -8.17 -8.65
N PHE A 62 4.49 -7.31 -9.62
CA PHE A 62 5.14 -7.69 -10.86
C PHE A 62 6.51 -7.02 -10.94
N ASP A 63 7.49 -7.76 -11.45
CA ASP A 63 8.82 -7.21 -11.73
C ASP A 63 8.82 -6.42 -13.05
N ARG A 64 9.99 -5.92 -13.44
CA ARG A 64 10.18 -5.14 -14.67
C ARG A 64 9.93 -5.95 -15.94
N GLU A 65 9.98 -7.28 -15.87
CA GLU A 65 9.71 -8.17 -17.00
C GLU A 65 8.22 -8.55 -17.07
N GLY A 66 7.40 -8.06 -16.12
CA GLY A 66 5.98 -8.37 -16.01
C GLY A 66 5.71 -9.73 -15.37
N CYS A 67 6.70 -10.35 -14.75
CA CYS A 67 6.53 -11.61 -14.02
C CYS A 67 6.08 -11.33 -12.60
N ALA A 68 5.05 -12.05 -12.14
CA ALA A 68 4.61 -11.95 -10.75
C ALA A 68 5.68 -12.54 -9.82
N TYR A 69 6.21 -11.73 -8.90
CA TYR A 69 7.24 -12.17 -7.95
C TYR A 69 6.74 -12.28 -6.51
N ASP A 70 5.63 -11.61 -6.19
CA ASP A 70 5.06 -11.66 -4.85
C ASP A 70 3.55 -11.39 -4.83
N ILE A 71 2.88 -11.71 -3.71
CA ILE A 71 1.48 -11.39 -3.45
C ILE A 71 1.32 -10.72 -2.09
N ILE A 72 0.64 -9.58 -2.05
CA ILE A 72 0.28 -8.93 -0.80
C ILE A 72 -0.94 -9.60 -0.18
N CYS A 73 -0.86 -9.91 1.11
CA CYS A 73 -1.95 -10.45 1.90
C CYS A 73 -2.44 -9.43 2.93
N GLY A 74 -3.75 -9.23 3.03
CA GLY A 74 -4.40 -8.24 3.88
C GLY A 74 -4.53 -6.87 3.25
N THR A 75 -5.10 -5.94 4.00
CA THR A 75 -5.19 -4.53 3.62
C THR A 75 -3.80 -3.91 3.60
N PHE A 76 -3.51 -3.14 2.56
CA PHE A 76 -2.31 -2.32 2.47
C PHE A 76 -2.69 -0.91 2.06
N PHE A 77 -1.73 0.01 2.15
CA PHE A 77 -1.92 1.36 1.62
C PHE A 77 -0.67 1.87 0.92
N LEU A 78 -0.86 2.89 0.06
CA LEU A 78 0.22 3.63 -0.55
C LEU A 78 0.40 4.98 0.14
N ALA A 79 1.65 5.37 0.33
CA ALA A 79 2.04 6.70 0.79
C ALA A 79 3.22 7.23 -0.06
N GLY A 80 3.31 8.55 -0.20
CA GLY A 80 4.46 9.17 -0.84
C GLY A 80 5.71 9.05 0.05
N LEU A 81 6.89 9.12 -0.56
CA LEU A 81 8.16 9.12 0.14
C LEU A 81 8.74 10.53 0.24
N GLY A 82 8.92 11.00 1.47
CA GLY A 82 9.77 12.14 1.79
C GLY A 82 11.24 11.72 1.99
N GLU A 83 12.06 12.60 2.58
CA GLU A 83 13.47 12.29 2.85
C GLU A 83 13.64 11.19 3.92
N GLU A 84 12.87 11.27 5.01
CA GLU A 84 12.93 10.31 6.13
C GLU A 84 11.55 9.76 6.55
N ASP A 85 10.46 10.34 6.04
CA ASP A 85 9.09 10.06 6.47
C ASP A 85 8.15 9.75 5.30
N PHE A 86 7.02 9.10 5.60
CA PHE A 86 5.90 9.01 4.68
C PHE A 86 5.19 10.36 4.56
N ILE A 87 4.85 10.74 3.33
CA ILE A 87 4.15 11.98 3.01
C ILE A 87 2.83 11.68 2.29
N SER A 88 1.99 12.73 2.18
CA SER A 88 0.74 12.62 1.44
C SER A 88 1.02 12.33 -0.03
N LEU A 89 0.21 11.45 -0.63
CA LEU A 89 0.10 11.37 -2.08
C LEU A 89 -0.52 12.65 -2.63
N THR A 90 -0.02 13.07 -3.78
CA THR A 90 -0.64 14.11 -4.61
C THR A 90 -1.93 13.60 -5.25
N ASP A 91 -2.77 14.52 -5.72
CA ASP A 91 -4.03 14.14 -6.40
C ASP A 91 -3.75 13.32 -7.68
N ASP A 92 -2.70 13.66 -8.44
CA ASP A 92 -2.28 12.92 -9.63
C ASP A 92 -1.82 11.49 -9.30
N GLU A 93 -1.07 11.31 -8.21
CA GLU A 93 -0.66 9.98 -7.74
C GLU A 93 -1.86 9.15 -7.27
N LEU A 94 -2.80 9.76 -6.54
CA LEU A 94 -4.01 9.09 -6.11
C LEU A 94 -4.84 8.61 -7.30
N GLU A 95 -5.04 9.45 -8.31
CA GLU A 95 -5.78 9.08 -9.51
C GLU A 95 -5.08 7.93 -10.25
N ARG A 96 -3.78 8.08 -10.53
CA ARG A 96 -2.97 7.08 -11.22
C ARG A 96 -3.02 5.72 -10.54
N TYR A 97 -2.77 5.67 -9.23
CA TYR A 97 -2.73 4.40 -8.50
C TYR A 97 -4.12 3.84 -8.19
N SER A 98 -5.14 4.70 -8.08
CA SER A 98 -6.53 4.23 -8.05
C SER A 98 -6.84 3.46 -9.32
N GLN A 99 -6.51 4.01 -10.49
CA GLN A 99 -6.70 3.31 -11.77
C GLN A 99 -5.86 2.04 -11.87
N TYR A 100 -4.59 2.08 -11.45
CA TYR A 100 -3.70 0.92 -11.46
C TYR A 100 -4.26 -0.27 -10.65
N PHE A 101 -4.87 -0.01 -9.49
CA PHE A 101 -5.42 -1.04 -8.61
C PHE A 101 -6.93 -1.28 -8.78
N THR A 102 -7.56 -0.55 -9.70
CA THR A 102 -8.94 -0.78 -10.13
C THR A 102 -8.93 -1.90 -11.17
N ALA A 103 -9.27 -3.11 -10.71
CA ALA A 103 -9.49 -4.30 -11.52
C ALA A 103 -10.76 -4.99 -11.03
#